data_AF-A0A7C5X6J6-F1
#
_entry.id   AF-A0A7C5X6J6-F1
#
_cell.length_a   1.000
_cell.length_b   1.000
_cell.length_c   1.000
_cell.angle_alpha   90.00
_cell.angle_beta   90.00
_cell.angle_gamma   90.00
#
_symmetry.space_group_name_H-M   'P 1'
#
loop_
_entity.id
_entity.type
_entity.pdbx_description
1 polymer ?
#
loop_
_entity_poly.entity_id
_entity_poly.type
_entity_poly.pdbx_seq_one_letter_code
_entity_poly.pdbx_strand_id
1 'polypeptide(L)' 'IQSMTVEERRNPHIIGASRKRRIARGSGTTVQDVNRLLAEYEQAKKLLKGLKHGKIPGGKFPFPR' A
#
# COMPACT_ATOMS: atom_id res chain seq x y z
N ILE A 1 -12.80 -4.63 3.51
CA ILE A 1 -11.64 -5.53 3.27
C ILE A 1 -11.82 -6.78 4.14
N GLN A 2 -12.49 -7.83 3.68
CA GLN A 2 -12.71 -9.06 4.49
C GLN A 2 -11.81 -10.23 4.05
N SER A 3 -11.21 -10.15 2.85
CA SER A 3 -10.50 -11.27 2.23
C SER A 3 -9.00 -11.35 2.59
N MET A 4 -8.48 -10.38 3.35
CA MET A 4 -7.11 -10.35 3.90
C MET A 4 -7.11 -10.66 5.39
N THR A 5 -6.14 -11.44 5.85
CA THR A 5 -5.93 -11.69 7.29
C THR A 5 -5.31 -10.46 7.99
N VAL A 6 -5.39 -10.41 9.33
CA VAL A 6 -4.81 -9.31 10.11
C VAL A 6 -3.30 -9.19 9.90
N GLU A 7 -2.61 -10.33 9.81
CA GLU A 7 -1.18 -10.39 9.55
C GLU A 7 -0.82 -9.79 8.18
N GLU A 8 -1.61 -10.10 7.15
CA GLU A 8 -1.43 -9.58 5.80
C GLU A 8 -1.67 -8.07 5.70
N ARG A 9 -2.64 -7.55 6.47
CA ARG A 9 -2.89 -6.10 6.53
C ARG A 9 -1.78 -5.34 7.23
N ARG A 10 -1.21 -5.92 8.29
CA ARG A 10 -0.10 -5.32 9.04
C ARG A 10 1.20 -5.36 8.23
N ASN A 11 1.44 -6.47 7.53
CA ASN A 11 2.66 -6.72 6.76
C ASN A 11 2.35 -7.05 5.28
N PRO A 12 2.17 -6.04 4.42
CA PRO A 12 1.91 -6.27 3.00
C PRO A 12 3.00 -7.06 2.27
N HIS A 13 4.25 -7.04 2.77
CA HIS A 13 5.39 -7.73 2.17
C HIS A 13 5.26 -9.26 2.17
N ILE A 14 4.43 -9.84 3.04
CA ILE A 14 4.23 -11.30 3.09
C ILE A 14 3.24 -11.79 2.00
N ILE A 15 2.61 -10.86 1.29
CA ILE A 15 1.56 -11.17 0.31
C ILE A 15 2.21 -11.60 -1.02
N GLY A 16 2.57 -12.88 -1.09
CA GLY A 16 3.02 -13.55 -2.31
C GLY A 16 1.88 -13.88 -3.28
N ALA A 17 2.23 -14.49 -4.42
CA ALA A 17 1.29 -14.78 -5.51
C ALA A 17 0.08 -15.66 -5.10
N SER A 18 0.27 -16.61 -4.19
CA SER A 18 -0.82 -17.47 -3.67
C SER A 18 -1.83 -16.66 -2.85
N ARG A 19 -1.35 -15.80 -1.95
CA ARG A 19 -2.19 -14.93 -1.12
C ARG A 19 -2.93 -13.90 -1.98
N LYS A 20 -2.28 -13.30 -2.99
CA LYS A 20 -2.95 -12.38 -3.93
C LYS A 20 -4.11 -13.04 -4.67
N ARG A 21 -3.94 -14.29 -5.14
CA ARG A 21 -5.02 -15.06 -5.78
C ARG A 21 -6.19 -15.34 -4.84
N ARG A 22 -5.92 -15.70 -3.58
CA ARG A 22 -6.96 -15.93 -2.58
C ARG A 22 -7.74 -14.65 -2.27
N ILE A 23 -7.02 -13.52 -2.08
CA ILE A 23 -7.63 -12.22 -1.80
C ILE A 23 -8.52 -11.81 -2.98
N ALA A 24 -7.97 -11.82 -4.20
CA ALA A 24 -8.68 -11.51 -5.43
C ALA A 24 -9.97 -12.33 -5.58
N ARG A 25 -9.88 -13.66 -5.43
CA ARG A 25 -11.04 -14.55 -5.49
C ARG A 25 -12.05 -14.27 -4.38
N GLY A 26 -11.58 -14.00 -3.17
CA GLY A 26 -12.44 -13.72 -2.02
C GLY A 26 -13.03 -12.30 -2.00
N SER A 27 -12.52 -11.37 -2.81
CA SER A 27 -13.06 -10.01 -2.95
C SER A 27 -13.80 -9.78 -4.26
N GLY A 28 -13.80 -10.76 -5.17
CA GLY A 28 -14.36 -10.59 -6.52
C GLY A 28 -13.57 -9.63 -7.39
N THR A 29 -12.28 -9.44 -7.11
CA THR A 29 -11.39 -8.54 -7.87
C THR A 29 -10.30 -9.34 -8.57
N THR A 30 -9.48 -8.69 -9.40
CA THR A 30 -8.36 -9.36 -10.06
C THR A 30 -7.09 -9.32 -9.24
N VAL A 31 -6.12 -10.18 -9.57
CA VAL A 31 -4.77 -10.15 -8.98
C VAL A 31 -4.05 -8.83 -9.29
N GLN A 32 -4.34 -8.21 -10.44
CA GLN A 32 -3.78 -6.94 -10.86
C GLN A 32 -4.27 -5.80 -9.96
N ASP A 33 -5.57 -5.77 -9.66
CA ASP A 33 -6.16 -4.79 -8.74
C ASP A 33 -5.53 -4.88 -7.34
N VAL A 34 -5.35 -6.11 -6.84
CA VAL A 34 -4.66 -6.35 -5.56
C VAL A 34 -3.22 -5.84 -5.62
N ASN A 35 -2.52 -6.03 -6.74
CA ASN A 35 -1.14 -5.55 -6.89
C ASN A 35 -1.06 -4.02 -6.91
N ARG A 36 -2.00 -3.37 -7.60
CA ARG A 36 -2.11 -1.90 -7.64
C ARG A 36 -2.39 -1.33 -6.25
N LEU A 37 -3.34 -1.92 -5.52
CA LEU A 37 -3.65 -1.50 -4.15
C LEU A 37 -2.43 -1.59 -3.22
N LEU A 38 -1.66 -2.68 -3.32
CA LEU A 38 -0.43 -2.85 -2.54
C LEU A 38 0.62 -1.80 -2.89
N ALA A 39 0.76 -1.45 -4.17
CA ALA A 39 1.70 -0.42 -4.61
C ALA A 39 1.29 0.98 -4.11
N GLU A 40 0.02 1.33 -4.22
CA GLU A 40 -0.53 2.61 -3.73
C GLU A 40 -0.36 2.72 -2.20
N TYR A 41 -0.61 1.64 -1.47
CA TYR A 41 -0.38 1.60 -0.02
C TYR A 41 1.10 1.83 0.35
N GLU A 42 2.04 1.18 -0.34
CA GLU A 42 3.47 1.37 -0.12
C GLU A 42 3.92 2.80 -0.43
N GLN A 43 3.38 3.42 -1.48
CA GLN A 43 3.63 4.82 -1.78
C GLN A 43 3.10 5.75 -0.68
N ALA A 44 1.86 5.57 -0.25
CA ALA A 44 1.27 6.34 0.84
C ALA A 44 2.07 6.16 2.15
N LYS A 45 2.46 4.93 2.48
CA LYS A 45 3.29 4.62 3.66
C LYS A 45 4.65 5.32 3.61
N LYS A 46 5.29 5.38 2.44
CA LYS A 46 6.55 6.12 2.24
C LYS A 46 6.36 7.62 2.48
N LEU A 47 5.28 8.21 1.97
CA LEU A 47 4.96 9.62 2.18
C LEU A 47 4.71 9.92 3.67
N LEU A 48 3.88 9.13 4.35
CA LEU A 48 3.64 9.28 5.79
C LEU A 48 4.92 9.11 6.62
N LYS A 49 5.79 8.16 6.26
CA LYS A 49 7.07 7.96 6.95
C LYS A 49 8.03 9.15 6.75
N GLY A 50 8.06 9.74 5.56
CA GLY A 50 8.84 10.95 5.26
C GLY A 50 8.38 12.17 6.05
N LEU A 51 7.06 12.35 6.17
CA LEU A 51 6.46 13.41 7.00
C LEU A 51 6.81 13.24 8.49
N LYS A 52 6.73 12.00 9.01
CA LYS A 52 7.03 11.70 10.43
C LYS A 52 8.50 11.92 10.81
N HIS A 53 9.43 11.87 9.85
CA HIS A 53 10.85 12.09 10.07
C HIS A 53 11.32 13.53 9.79
N GLY A 54 10.42 14.47 9.50
CA GLY A 54 10.78 15.86 9.19
C GLY A 54 11.61 16.05 7.91
N LYS A 55 11.78 14.98 7.12
CA LYS A 55 12.48 15.00 5.83
C LYS A 55 11.51 14.53 4.76
N ILE A 56 10.77 15.49 4.20
CA ILE A 56 10.11 15.31 2.90
C ILE A 56 11.24 15.20 1.86
N PRO A 57 11.47 14.05 1.20
CA PRO A 57 12.43 13.97 0.12
C PRO A 57 11.85 14.74 -1.07
N GLY A 58 12.39 15.92 -1.37
CA GLY A 58 11.89 16.81 -2.42
C GLY A 58 11.39 18.16 -1.91
N GLY A 59 12.10 18.78 -0.95
CA GLY A 59 11.81 20.13 -0.49
C GLY A 59 11.96 21.18 -1.61
N LYS A 60 10.89 21.38 -2.39
CA LYS A 60 10.52 22.60 -3.11
C LYS A 60 8.99 22.60 -3.31
N PHE A 61 8.25 22.86 -2.23
CA PHE A 61 6.87 23.36 -2.38
C PHE A 61 6.96 24.89 -2.44
N PRO A 62 6.66 25.55 -3.57
CA PRO A 62 6.48 26.99 -3.57
C PRO A 62 5.16 27.27 -2.86
N PHE A 63 5.21 27.84 -1.66
CA PHE A 63 4.04 28.49 -1.09
C PHE A 63 3.83 29.79 -1.88
N PRO A 64 2.71 29.97 -2.61
CA PRO A 64 2.37 31.28 -3.15
C PRO A 64 2.06 32.22 -1.97
N ARG A 65 2.62 33.44 -2.01
CA ARG A 65 2.20 34.54 -1.14
C ARG A 65 0.81 34.99 -1.50
#